data_AF-A0AAV4IJ05-F1
#
_entry.id   AF-A0AAV4IJ05-F1
#
_cell.length_a   1.000
_cell.length_b   1.000
_cell.length_c   1.000
_cell.angle_alpha   90.00
_cell.angle_beta   90.00
_cell.angle_gamma   90.00
#
_symmetry.space_group_name_H-M   'P 1'
#
loop_
_entity.id
_entity.type
_entity.pdbx_description
1 polymer ?
#
loop_
_entity_poly.entity_id
_entity_poly.type
_entity_poly.pdbx_seq_one_letter_code
_entity_poly.pdbx_strand_id
1 'polypeptide(L)'
;MFFARSTSLITAFITFERCLCIAVPLKVKSIITPTRTRYIIASIFFFIGVSVVPIYYAISLGEVFVEDRNRTLYAIVYRPGGQDVEAVCFALTEFAQLSSFVLVIVFTAILIRNLLKKSRWRREAAGLGTSRGGHGAGTPAEFSSTQTITRAAEQETGAPTQADKSANRDRRVMVLVLSIACIFIACFLPSASNLVVIILLPDYNITGRYKNMFQVTGAICNTCESINSSVNIFVYYNMSSRYRAEFRRLFGKERYLSGIDGPASVVTD
;
A
#
# COMPACT_ATOMS: atom_id res chain seq x y z
N MET A 1 -0.70 16.64 -5.54
CA MET A 1 0.42 16.56 -4.58
C MET A 1 -0.01 16.16 -3.17
N PHE A 2 -0.77 16.97 -2.41
CA PHE A 2 -1.11 16.68 -1.00
C PHE A 2 -1.61 15.25 -0.73
N PHE A 3 -2.63 14.80 -1.47
CA PHE A 3 -3.22 13.47 -1.30
C PHE A 3 -2.25 12.33 -1.63
N ALA A 4 -1.46 12.51 -2.68
CA ALA A 4 -0.48 11.52 -3.11
C ALA A 4 0.65 11.35 -2.08
N ARG A 5 1.17 12.46 -1.55
CA ARG A 5 2.20 12.45 -0.51
C ARG A 5 1.67 11.86 0.80
N SER A 6 0.43 12.16 1.16
CA SER A 6 -0.21 11.60 2.37
C SER A 6 -0.38 10.10 2.27
N THR A 7 -0.92 9.62 1.14
CA THR A 7 -1.12 8.20 0.90
C THR A 7 0.18 7.41 0.99
N SER A 8 1.26 8.00 0.47
CA SER A 8 2.58 7.42 0.48
C SER A 8 3.21 7.23 1.87
N LEU A 9 3.19 8.26 2.72
CA LEU A 9 3.68 8.16 4.10
C LEU A 9 2.82 7.20 4.93
N ILE A 10 1.51 7.18 4.70
CA ILE A 10 0.60 6.24 5.33
C ILE A 10 0.92 4.80 4.92
N THR A 11 1.16 4.54 3.64
CA THR A 11 1.55 3.21 3.14
C THR A 11 2.85 2.72 3.78
N ALA A 12 3.84 3.60 3.94
CA ALA A 12 5.08 3.27 4.63
C ALA A 12 4.85 2.95 6.10
N PHE A 13 4.03 3.76 6.79
CA PHE A 13 3.64 3.49 8.18
C PHE A 13 2.91 2.15 8.33
N ILE A 14 1.95 1.84 7.44
CA ILE A 14 1.23 0.56 7.44
C ILE A 14 2.21 -0.61 7.24
N THR A 15 3.17 -0.45 6.34
CA THR A 15 4.20 -1.48 6.08
C THR A 15 5.10 -1.67 7.29
N PHE A 16 5.52 -0.58 7.94
CA PHE A 16 6.29 -0.59 9.18
C PHE A 16 5.54 -1.30 10.32
N GLU A 17 4.28 -0.91 10.56
CA GLU A 17 3.41 -1.56 11.56
C GLU A 17 3.42 -3.07 11.35
N ARG A 18 3.22 -3.52 10.11
CA ARG A 18 3.10 -4.95 9.79
C ARG A 18 4.42 -5.68 9.97
N CYS A 19 5.53 -5.05 9.61
CA CYS A 19 6.86 -5.60 9.86
C CYS A 19 7.14 -5.74 11.36
N LEU A 20 6.74 -4.74 12.16
CA LEU A 20 6.87 -4.78 13.61
C LEU A 20 5.97 -5.86 14.25
N CYS A 21 4.73 -6.03 13.74
CA CYS A 21 3.83 -7.11 14.18
C CYS A 21 4.44 -8.50 14.01
N ILE A 22 5.24 -8.70 12.96
CA ILE A 22 5.80 -10.00 12.60
C ILE A 22 7.15 -10.22 13.28
N ALA A 23 7.97 -9.17 13.38
CA ALA A 23 9.26 -9.24 14.05
C ALA A 23 9.12 -9.40 15.57
N VAL A 24 8.14 -8.75 16.20
CA VAL A 24 7.97 -8.73 17.66
C VAL A 24 6.51 -8.96 18.07
N PRO A 25 5.96 -10.17 17.86
CA PRO A 25 4.55 -10.47 18.13
C PRO A 25 4.13 -10.31 19.61
N LEU A 26 5.10 -10.35 20.54
CA LEU A 26 4.85 -10.23 21.98
C LEU A 26 4.73 -8.77 22.46
N LYS A 27 5.47 -7.82 21.86
CA LYS A 27 5.37 -6.38 22.21
C LYS A 27 4.42 -5.60 21.32
N VAL A 28 4.05 -6.14 20.15
CA VAL A 28 3.18 -5.42 19.20
C VAL A 28 1.83 -5.04 19.81
N LYS A 29 1.23 -5.88 20.66
CA LYS A 29 -0.05 -5.58 21.32
C LYS A 29 0.03 -4.37 22.27
N SER A 30 1.22 -4.09 22.79
CA SER A 30 1.48 -2.93 23.66
C SER A 30 1.93 -1.69 22.87
N ILE A 31 2.64 -1.89 21.76
CA ILE A 31 3.18 -0.80 20.95
C ILE A 31 2.12 -0.19 20.02
N ILE A 32 1.36 -1.03 19.31
CA ILE A 32 0.42 -0.60 18.26
C ILE A 32 -1.02 -0.68 18.80
N THR A 33 -1.47 0.43 19.37
CA THR A 33 -2.85 0.64 19.82
C THR A 33 -3.57 1.54 18.80
N PRO A 34 -4.87 1.29 18.49
CA PRO A 34 -5.63 2.10 17.52
C PRO A 34 -5.64 3.60 17.86
N THR A 35 -5.55 3.95 19.15
CA THR A 35 -5.45 5.32 19.62
C THR A 35 -4.12 5.97 19.20
N ARG A 36 -2.99 5.27 19.32
CA ARG A 36 -1.68 5.77 18.88
C ARG A 36 -1.61 5.89 17.36
N THR A 37 -2.12 4.89 16.65
CA THR A 37 -2.20 4.93 15.18
C THR A 37 -2.99 6.13 14.68
N ARG A 38 -4.09 6.51 15.37
CA ARG A 38 -4.85 7.74 15.04
C ARG A 38 -3.98 9.00 15.16
N TYR A 39 -3.25 9.15 16.27
CA TYR A 39 -2.37 10.31 16.46
C TYR A 39 -1.24 10.35 15.42
N ILE A 40 -0.65 9.20 15.09
CA ILE A 40 0.40 9.13 14.05
C ILE A 40 -0.16 9.56 12.69
N ILE A 41 -1.32 9.02 12.28
CA ILE A 41 -1.96 9.40 11.02
C ILE A 41 -2.30 10.91 11.00
N ALA A 42 -2.87 11.44 12.09
CA ALA A 42 -3.16 12.87 12.19
C ALA A 42 -1.89 13.73 12.08
N SER A 43 -0.79 13.29 12.71
CA SER A 43 0.49 13.99 12.63
C SER A 43 1.08 13.99 11.21
N ILE A 44 0.92 12.89 10.45
CA ILE A 44 1.33 12.80 9.05
C ILE A 44 0.55 13.82 8.20
N PHE A 45 -0.78 13.89 8.35
CA PHE A 45 -1.59 14.86 7.62
C PHE A 45 -1.24 16.30 7.99
N PHE A 46 -1.01 16.57 9.27
CA PHE A 46 -0.59 17.89 9.75
C PHE A 46 0.76 18.29 9.16
N PHE A 47 1.76 17.41 9.23
CA PHE A 47 3.10 17.65 8.68
C PHE A 47 3.06 17.95 7.18
N ILE A 48 2.30 17.15 6.41
CA ILE A 48 2.14 17.41 4.98
C ILE A 48 1.38 18.72 4.75
N GLY A 49 0.32 19.00 5.52
CA GLY A 49 -0.43 20.24 5.42
C GLY A 49 0.48 21.46 5.60
N VAL A 50 1.26 21.47 6.67
CA VAL A 50 2.24 22.53 6.96
C VAL A 50 3.28 22.65 5.85
N SER A 51 3.72 21.55 5.23
CA SER A 51 4.71 21.59 4.14
C SER A 51 4.16 22.14 2.82
N VAL A 52 2.84 22.00 2.57
CA VAL A 52 2.22 22.41 1.30
C VAL A 52 1.64 23.82 1.38
N VAL A 53 1.21 24.27 2.56
CA VAL A 53 0.66 25.62 2.77
C VAL A 53 1.58 26.75 2.25
N PRO A 54 2.91 26.76 2.52
CA PRO A 54 3.81 27.78 2.01
C PRO A 54 3.87 27.85 0.48
N ILE A 55 3.74 26.70 -0.21
CA ILE A 55 3.70 26.64 -1.68
C ILE A 55 2.45 27.37 -2.19
N TYR A 56 1.30 27.18 -1.54
CA TYR A 56 0.07 27.89 -1.89
C TYR A 56 0.15 29.40 -1.60
N TYR A 57 0.90 29.83 -0.59
CA TYR A 57 1.15 31.26 -0.34
C TYR A 57 2.16 31.88 -1.32
N ALA A 58 3.14 31.10 -1.79
CA ALA A 58 4.18 31.52 -2.72
C ALA A 58 3.64 31.78 -4.14
N ILE A 59 2.50 31.17 -4.48
CA ILE A 59 1.87 31.24 -5.79
C ILE A 59 0.69 32.22 -5.76
N SER A 60 0.59 33.07 -6.77
CA SER A 60 -0.57 33.94 -7.01
C SER A 60 -1.09 33.76 -8.43
N LEU A 61 -2.38 33.97 -8.65
CA LEU A 61 -2.93 34.10 -9.99
C LEU A 61 -2.68 35.54 -10.45
N GLY A 62 -1.87 35.69 -11.48
CA GLY A 62 -1.51 36.98 -12.05
C GLY A 62 -1.77 37.03 -13.56
N GLU A 63 -1.87 38.24 -14.08
CA GLU A 63 -2.01 38.48 -15.51
C GLU A 63 -0.65 38.38 -16.19
N VAL A 64 -0.53 37.47 -17.16
CA VAL A 64 0.65 37.33 -17.99
C VAL A 64 0.25 37.62 -19.44
N PHE A 65 0.89 38.62 -20.03
CA PHE A 65 0.69 38.95 -21.44
C PHE A 65 1.50 37.98 -22.30
N VAL A 66 0.82 37.22 -23.16
CA VAL A 66 1.47 36.29 -24.09
C VAL A 66 1.51 36.93 -25.46
N GLU A 67 2.71 37.37 -25.86
CA GLU A 67 2.95 38.10 -27.10
C GLU A 67 2.55 37.28 -28.35
N ASP A 68 2.84 35.97 -28.34
CA ASP A 68 2.49 35.04 -29.44
C ASP A 68 0.98 34.89 -29.69
N ARG A 69 0.14 35.20 -28.70
CA ARG A 69 -1.33 35.05 -28.78
C ARG A 69 -2.07 36.38 -28.70
N ASN A 70 -1.35 37.49 -28.55
CA ASN A 70 -1.88 38.84 -28.33
C ASN A 70 -3.06 38.87 -27.33
N ARG A 71 -2.94 38.11 -26.24
CA ARG A 71 -3.96 37.98 -25.20
C ARG A 71 -3.32 37.91 -23.83
N THR A 72 -3.93 38.61 -22.88
CA THR A 72 -3.63 38.48 -21.45
C THR A 72 -4.27 37.20 -20.93
N LEU A 73 -3.47 36.31 -20.34
CA LEU A 73 -3.93 35.07 -19.73
C LEU A 73 -3.67 35.12 -18.23
N TYR A 74 -4.62 34.61 -17.45
CA TYR A 74 -4.39 34.35 -16.04
C TYR A 74 -3.50 33.12 -15.91
N ALA A 75 -2.30 33.32 -15.38
CA ALA A 75 -1.32 32.27 -15.16
C ALA A 75 -0.85 32.27 -13.69
N ILE A 76 -0.18 31.19 -13.32
CA ILE A 76 0.49 31.08 -12.03
C ILE A 76 1.73 31.99 -12.06
N VAL A 77 1.75 32.98 -11.18
CA VAL A 77 2.87 33.92 -11.01
C VAL A 77 3.41 33.80 -9.57
N TYR A 78 4.72 33.62 -9.45
CA TYR A 78 5.38 33.56 -8.16
C TYR A 78 5.47 34.94 -7.51
N ARG A 79 5.14 35.02 -6.22
CA ARG A 79 5.43 36.21 -5.41
C ARG A 79 6.94 36.36 -5.21
N PRO A 80 7.45 37.55 -4.81
CA PRO A 80 8.87 37.73 -4.51
C PRO A 80 9.36 36.69 -3.48
N GLY A 81 10.44 35.98 -3.78
CA GLY A 81 10.96 34.88 -2.95
C GLY A 81 10.12 33.59 -2.99
N GLY A 82 9.02 33.55 -3.75
CA GLY A 82 8.14 32.39 -3.85
C GLY A 82 8.80 31.16 -4.49
N GLN A 83 9.74 31.38 -5.41
CA GLN A 83 10.52 30.29 -6.02
C GLN A 83 11.44 29.60 -5.01
N ASP A 84 12.09 30.36 -4.13
CA ASP A 84 12.94 29.80 -3.08
C ASP A 84 12.11 29.03 -2.05
N VAL A 85 10.95 29.58 -1.66
CA VAL A 85 10.00 28.90 -0.75
C VAL A 85 9.51 27.59 -1.37
N GLU A 86 9.11 27.61 -2.64
CA GLU A 86 8.69 26.39 -3.34
C GLU A 86 9.83 25.36 -3.41
N ALA A 87 11.04 25.77 -3.78
CA ALA A 87 12.19 24.88 -3.88
C ALA A 87 12.52 24.21 -2.54
N VAL A 88 12.51 24.98 -1.44
CA VAL A 88 12.75 24.43 -0.09
C VAL A 88 11.65 23.47 0.34
N CYS A 89 10.38 23.83 0.17
CA CYS A 89 9.25 22.96 0.51
C CYS A 89 9.23 21.68 -0.35
N PHE A 90 9.50 21.81 -1.64
CA PHE A 90 9.61 20.68 -2.56
C PHE A 90 10.76 19.76 -2.14
N ALA A 91 11.95 20.29 -1.88
CA ALA A 91 13.09 19.51 -1.41
C ALA A 91 12.78 18.76 -0.12
N LEU A 92 12.23 19.42 0.91
CA LEU A 92 11.87 18.79 2.18
C LEU A 92 10.87 17.63 2.00
N THR A 93 9.86 17.82 1.16
CA THR A 93 8.86 16.78 0.91
C THR A 93 9.41 15.64 0.06
N GLU A 94 10.25 15.91 -0.93
CA GLU A 94 10.94 14.90 -1.72
C GLU A 94 11.91 14.05 -0.88
N PHE A 95 12.71 14.67 -0.01
CA PHE A 95 13.61 13.95 0.90
C PHE A 95 12.83 13.07 1.89
N ALA A 96 11.74 13.59 2.47
CA ALA A 96 10.87 12.79 3.34
C ALA A 96 10.28 11.59 2.57
N GLN A 97 9.88 11.80 1.32
CA GLN A 97 9.31 10.77 0.46
C GLN A 97 10.34 9.72 0.01
N LEU A 98 11.59 10.13 -0.27
CA LEU A 98 12.70 9.23 -0.55
C LEU A 98 13.05 8.37 0.66
N SER A 99 13.07 8.96 1.85
CA SER A 99 13.31 8.20 3.09
C SER A 99 12.25 7.12 3.29
N SER A 100 10.98 7.44 3.02
CA SER A 100 9.86 6.52 3.05
C SER A 100 10.01 5.39 2.02
N PHE A 101 10.46 5.71 0.80
CA PHE A 101 10.75 4.73 -0.25
C PHE A 101 11.81 3.70 0.18
N VAL A 102 12.95 4.18 0.72
CA VAL A 102 14.02 3.30 1.23
C VAL A 102 13.52 2.43 2.38
N LEU A 103 12.78 3.02 3.34
CA LEU A 103 12.21 2.28 4.46
C LEU A 103 11.25 1.18 3.99
N VAL A 104 10.37 1.46 3.03
CA VAL A 104 9.44 0.46 2.47
C VAL A 104 10.19 -0.69 1.81
N ILE A 105 11.24 -0.42 1.05
CA ILE A 105 12.07 -1.48 0.44
C ILE A 105 12.70 -2.36 1.51
N VAL A 106 13.33 -1.75 2.53
CA VAL A 106 13.97 -2.47 3.63
C VAL A 106 12.95 -3.33 4.39
N PHE A 107 11.81 -2.74 4.75
CA PHE A 107 10.75 -3.44 5.47
C PHE A 107 10.12 -4.56 4.65
N THR A 108 9.91 -4.34 3.35
CA THR A 108 9.41 -5.36 2.42
C THR A 108 10.41 -6.53 2.33
N ALA A 109 11.71 -6.25 2.25
CA ALA A 109 12.74 -7.28 2.24
C ALA A 109 12.77 -8.08 3.57
N ILE A 110 12.67 -7.40 4.72
CA ILE A 110 12.57 -8.04 6.04
C ILE A 110 11.32 -8.92 6.11
N LEU A 111 10.19 -8.43 5.64
CA LEU A 111 8.91 -9.13 5.61
C LEU A 111 9.00 -10.41 4.78
N ILE A 112 9.54 -10.33 3.57
CA ILE A 112 9.75 -11.47 2.67
C ILE A 112 10.71 -12.48 3.31
N ARG A 113 11.81 -12.03 3.92
CA ARG A 113 12.76 -12.93 4.61
C ARG A 113 12.10 -13.66 5.78
N ASN A 114 11.34 -12.95 6.62
CA ASN A 114 10.61 -13.54 7.74
C ASN A 114 9.56 -14.54 7.26
N LEU A 115 8.92 -14.24 6.14
CA LEU A 115 7.96 -15.13 5.50
C LEU A 115 8.57 -16.43 5.02
N LEU A 116 9.69 -16.34 4.30
CA LEU A 116 10.38 -17.49 3.74
C LEU A 116 10.97 -18.36 4.85
N LYS A 117 11.50 -17.76 5.92
CA LYS A 117 11.92 -18.52 7.10
C LYS A 117 10.73 -19.22 7.77
N LYS A 118 9.64 -18.51 8.03
CA LYS A 118 8.46 -19.07 8.69
C LYS A 118 7.77 -20.15 7.85
N SER A 119 7.78 -20.05 6.52
CA SER A 119 7.23 -21.09 5.63
C SER A 119 8.12 -22.34 5.59
N ARG A 120 9.45 -22.18 5.62
CA ARG A 120 10.40 -23.30 5.68
C ARG A 120 10.25 -24.10 6.96
N TRP A 121 10.26 -23.44 8.12
CA TRP A 121 10.04 -24.09 9.43
C TRP A 121 8.72 -24.89 9.48
N ARG A 122 7.67 -24.38 8.84
CA ARG A 122 6.38 -25.09 8.75
C ARG A 122 6.43 -26.31 7.83
N ARG A 123 7.16 -26.25 6.71
CA ARG A 123 7.34 -27.41 5.81
C ARG A 123 8.18 -28.50 6.48
N GLU A 124 9.21 -28.11 7.24
CA GLU A 124 10.06 -29.04 7.99
C GLU A 124 9.27 -29.71 9.12
N ALA A 125 8.50 -28.95 9.91
CA ALA A 125 7.66 -29.51 10.98
C ALA A 125 6.54 -30.44 10.45
N ALA A 126 5.99 -30.17 9.26
CA ALA A 126 5.01 -31.04 8.60
C ALA A 126 5.66 -32.32 8.03
N GLY A 127 6.89 -32.23 7.50
CA GLY A 127 7.62 -33.39 6.96
C GLY A 127 8.11 -34.37 8.02
N LEU A 128 8.40 -33.89 9.24
CA LEU A 128 8.78 -34.74 10.38
C LEU A 128 7.63 -35.60 10.95
N GLY A 129 6.37 -35.29 10.60
CA GLY A 129 5.20 -36.07 11.00
C GLY A 129 4.98 -37.38 10.22
N THR A 130 5.65 -37.56 9.08
CA THR A 130 5.39 -38.68 8.16
C THR A 130 6.43 -39.80 8.24
N SER A 131 7.52 -39.64 9.01
CA SER A 131 8.65 -40.61 9.00
C SER A 131 8.70 -41.55 10.22
N ARG A 132 7.65 -41.62 11.03
CA ARG A 132 7.64 -42.41 12.30
C ARG A 132 6.64 -43.57 12.35
N GLY A 133 6.30 -44.16 11.21
CA GLY A 133 5.52 -45.40 11.15
C GLY A 133 6.16 -46.41 10.20
N GLY A 134 6.84 -47.43 10.74
CA GLY A 134 7.24 -48.60 9.96
C GLY A 134 8.66 -49.13 10.23
N HIS A 135 8.89 -49.69 11.41
CA HIS A 135 9.89 -50.75 11.59
C HIS A 135 9.20 -51.93 12.25
N GLY A 136 8.90 -52.94 11.43
CA GLY A 136 8.39 -54.24 11.81
C GLY A 136 8.74 -55.20 10.69
N ALA A 137 9.80 -55.99 10.91
CA ALA A 137 10.33 -56.98 9.99
C ALA A 137 9.41 -58.21 9.90
N GLY A 138 9.31 -58.80 8.70
CA GLY A 138 8.64 -60.08 8.45
C GLY A 138 8.40 -60.37 6.97
N THR A 139 9.37 -61.05 6.35
CA THR A 139 9.44 -61.93 5.15
C THR A 139 8.27 -62.12 4.13
N PRO A 140 8.58 -62.58 2.89
CA PRO A 140 7.82 -62.29 1.68
C PRO A 140 6.91 -63.45 1.19
N ALA A 141 5.75 -63.12 0.64
CA ALA A 141 5.04 -63.96 -0.34
C ALA A 141 3.95 -63.19 -1.10
N GLU A 142 3.92 -63.44 -2.41
CA GLU A 142 2.78 -63.34 -3.35
C GLU A 142 2.16 -62.00 -3.77
N PHE A 143 2.62 -61.58 -4.95
CA PHE A 143 1.86 -61.16 -6.13
C PHE A 143 0.32 -61.34 -6.08
N SER A 144 -0.41 -60.23 -6.02
CA SER A 144 -1.68 -60.08 -6.74
C SER A 144 -1.86 -58.62 -7.14
N SER A 145 -1.63 -58.38 -8.42
CA SER A 145 -1.89 -57.12 -9.11
C SER A 145 -3.39 -56.82 -9.11
N THR A 146 -3.72 -55.53 -8.98
CA THR A 146 -5.01 -54.87 -9.33
C THR A 146 -5.83 -54.41 -8.12
N GLN A 147 -6.05 -53.08 -8.05
CA GLN A 147 -6.87 -52.30 -7.11
C GLN A 147 -6.27 -51.91 -5.74
N THR A 148 -5.37 -50.92 -5.71
CA THR A 148 -5.42 -49.86 -4.67
C THR A 148 -4.76 -48.56 -5.16
N ILE A 149 -5.09 -48.08 -6.36
CA ILE A 149 -4.71 -46.73 -6.82
C ILE A 149 -5.74 -45.67 -6.35
N THR A 150 -6.80 -46.08 -5.63
CA THR A 150 -7.93 -45.20 -5.28
C THR A 150 -8.08 -44.96 -3.77
N ARG A 151 -6.99 -44.74 -3.01
CA ARG A 151 -7.08 -44.25 -1.61
C ARG A 151 -5.94 -43.31 -1.18
N ALA A 152 -5.46 -42.47 -2.10
CA ALA A 152 -4.49 -41.40 -1.78
C ALA A 152 -5.07 -39.97 -1.93
N ALA A 153 -6.39 -39.83 -2.11
CA ALA A 153 -7.04 -38.53 -2.34
C ALA A 153 -8.06 -38.14 -1.25
N GLU A 154 -8.26 -38.93 -0.20
CA GLU A 154 -9.24 -38.65 0.85
C GLU A 154 -8.66 -38.81 2.27
N GLN A 155 -7.69 -37.94 2.62
CA GLN A 155 -7.41 -37.47 3.98
C GLN A 155 -6.29 -36.43 3.82
N GLU A 156 -6.45 -35.13 4.12
CA GLU A 156 -7.22 -34.51 5.19
C GLU A 156 -7.87 -33.20 4.67
N THR A 157 -9.20 -33.16 4.55
CA THR A 157 -9.93 -31.90 4.75
C THR A 157 -10.57 -31.96 6.12
N GLY A 158 -9.75 -32.22 7.14
CA GLY A 158 -10.15 -31.95 8.52
C GLY A 158 -10.49 -30.46 8.63
N ALA A 159 -11.56 -30.12 9.35
CA ALA A 159 -11.90 -28.72 9.59
C ALA A 159 -10.63 -27.99 10.09
N PRO A 160 -10.23 -26.86 9.47
CA PRO A 160 -8.93 -26.26 9.72
C PRO A 160 -8.78 -25.95 11.21
N THR A 161 -7.68 -26.39 11.82
CA THR A 161 -7.43 -26.14 13.24
C THR A 161 -7.38 -24.64 13.51
N GLN A 162 -7.58 -24.23 14.77
CA GLN A 162 -7.54 -22.81 15.16
C GLN A 162 -6.20 -22.14 14.78
N ALA A 163 -5.10 -22.90 14.82
CA ALA A 163 -3.78 -22.46 14.37
C ALA A 163 -3.74 -22.20 12.85
N ASP A 164 -4.33 -23.08 12.03
CA ASP A 164 -4.39 -22.94 10.57
C ASP A 164 -5.26 -21.75 10.13
N LYS A 165 -6.41 -21.54 10.81
CA LYS A 165 -7.28 -20.39 10.57
C LYS A 165 -6.55 -19.06 10.84
N SER A 166 -5.79 -18.97 11.94
CA SER A 166 -5.00 -17.76 12.24
C SER A 166 -3.87 -17.54 11.24
N ALA A 167 -3.17 -18.60 10.83
CA ALA A 167 -2.08 -18.49 9.85
C ALA A 167 -2.57 -18.02 8.47
N ASN A 168 -3.72 -18.54 8.01
CA ASN A 168 -4.33 -18.10 6.75
C ASN A 168 -4.78 -16.64 6.79
N ARG A 169 -5.29 -16.17 7.94
CA ARG A 169 -5.61 -14.76 8.14
C ARG A 169 -4.36 -13.88 8.04
N ASP A 170 -3.30 -14.24 8.75
CA ASP A 170 -2.04 -13.48 8.74
C ASP A 170 -1.44 -13.41 7.32
N ARG A 171 -1.49 -14.53 6.59
CA ARG A 171 -1.07 -14.59 5.18
C ARG A 171 -1.87 -13.63 4.30
N ARG A 172 -3.19 -13.59 4.43
CA ARG A 172 -4.05 -12.69 3.63
C ARG A 172 -3.72 -11.22 3.89
N VAL A 173 -3.59 -10.82 5.15
CA VAL A 173 -3.23 -9.45 5.54
C VAL A 173 -1.86 -9.06 4.98
N MET A 174 -0.93 -9.99 5.02
CA MET A 174 0.43 -9.76 4.55
C MET A 174 0.54 -9.70 3.02
N VAL A 175 -0.18 -10.55 2.29
CA VAL A 175 -0.27 -10.47 0.82
C VAL A 175 -0.82 -9.12 0.41
N LEU A 176 -1.86 -8.62 1.08
CA LEU A 176 -2.40 -7.28 0.86
C LEU A 176 -1.32 -6.19 1.03
N VAL A 177 -0.54 -6.24 2.12
CA VAL A 177 0.51 -5.24 2.39
C VAL A 177 1.63 -5.30 1.37
N LEU A 178 2.07 -6.51 0.98
CA LEU A 178 3.06 -6.69 -0.07
C LEU A 178 2.58 -6.14 -1.42
N SER A 179 1.31 -6.33 -1.77
CA SER A 179 0.74 -5.76 -2.99
C SER A 179 0.79 -4.24 -2.99
N ILE A 180 0.43 -3.58 -1.90
CA ILE A 180 0.50 -2.11 -1.77
C ILE A 180 1.95 -1.64 -1.84
N ALA A 181 2.89 -2.33 -1.18
CA ALA A 181 4.31 -1.99 -1.22
C ALA A 181 4.90 -2.11 -2.63
N CYS A 182 4.54 -3.16 -3.39
CA CYS A 182 4.98 -3.30 -4.78
C CYS A 182 4.48 -2.17 -5.68
N ILE A 183 3.21 -1.78 -5.54
CA ILE A 183 2.62 -0.66 -6.27
C ILE A 183 3.34 0.64 -5.91
N PHE A 184 3.53 0.88 -4.62
CA PHE A 184 4.26 2.05 -4.14
C PHE A 184 5.67 2.11 -4.72
N ILE A 185 6.43 1.02 -4.70
CA ILE A 185 7.78 0.97 -5.25
C ILE A 185 7.77 1.28 -6.76
N ALA A 186 6.87 0.64 -7.52
CA ALA A 186 6.77 0.85 -8.96
C ALA A 186 6.41 2.29 -9.33
N CYS A 187 5.50 2.92 -8.58
CA CYS A 187 5.06 4.28 -8.84
C CYS A 187 6.05 5.35 -8.34
N PHE A 188 6.90 5.05 -7.36
CA PHE A 188 7.91 6.01 -6.84
C PHE A 188 9.27 5.91 -7.51
N LEU A 189 9.56 4.81 -8.21
CA LEU A 189 10.82 4.62 -8.92
C LEU A 189 11.12 5.73 -9.96
N PRO A 190 10.13 6.21 -10.77
CA PRO A 190 10.36 7.34 -11.68
C PRO A 190 10.77 8.62 -10.94
N SER A 191 10.12 8.91 -9.80
CA SER A 191 10.39 10.11 -9.00
C SER A 191 11.79 10.05 -8.37
N ALA A 192 12.17 8.90 -7.80
CA ALA A 192 13.52 8.67 -7.30
C ALA A 192 14.60 8.79 -8.40
N SER A 193 14.31 8.31 -9.61
CA SER A 193 15.22 8.43 -10.75
C SER A 193 15.38 9.88 -11.20
N ASN A 194 14.27 10.63 -11.26
CA ASN A 194 14.27 12.05 -11.61
C ASN A 194 15.13 12.87 -10.64
N LEU A 195 15.07 12.56 -9.34
CA LEU A 195 15.92 13.21 -8.34
C LEU A 195 17.41 12.99 -8.61
N VAL A 196 17.81 11.78 -9.00
CA VAL A 196 19.21 11.49 -9.37
C VAL A 196 19.63 12.32 -10.58
N VAL A 197 18.77 12.46 -11.59
CA VAL A 197 19.05 13.28 -12.78
C VAL A 197 19.23 14.76 -12.41
N ILE A 198 18.38 15.31 -11.53
CA ILE A 198 18.50 16.69 -11.03
C ILE A 198 19.84 16.91 -10.32
N ILE A 199 20.31 15.93 -9.55
CA ILE A 199 21.59 16.04 -8.82
C ILE A 199 22.80 15.96 -9.78
N LEU A 200 22.74 15.08 -10.79
CA LEU A 200 23.84 14.84 -11.71
C LEU A 200 23.98 15.91 -12.80
N LEU A 201 22.88 16.56 -13.19
CA LEU A 201 22.83 17.52 -14.28
C LEU A 201 22.30 18.87 -13.77
N PRO A 202 23.18 19.84 -13.44
CA PRO A 202 22.75 21.16 -12.96
C PRO A 202 21.90 21.93 -13.98
N ASP A 203 22.06 21.63 -15.28
CA ASP A 203 21.23 22.19 -16.37
C ASP A 203 19.83 21.55 -16.50
N TYR A 204 19.56 20.49 -15.73
CA TYR A 204 18.25 19.82 -15.67
C TYR A 204 17.37 20.47 -14.61
N ASN A 205 16.96 21.71 -14.88
CA ASN A 205 16.08 22.48 -14.00
C ASN A 205 15.05 23.29 -14.81
N ILE A 206 14.14 23.98 -14.12
CA ILE A 206 13.04 24.76 -14.72
C ILE A 206 13.48 25.89 -15.67
N THR A 207 14.70 26.41 -15.49
CA THR A 207 15.31 27.50 -16.27
C THR A 207 16.41 27.03 -17.23
N GLY A 208 16.87 25.79 -17.08
CA GLY A 208 18.02 25.24 -17.78
C GLY A 208 17.72 24.77 -19.20
N ARG A 209 18.76 24.31 -19.88
CA ARG A 209 18.69 23.83 -21.27
C ARG A 209 17.66 22.70 -21.46
N TYR A 210 17.48 21.88 -20.43
CA TYR A 210 16.58 20.72 -20.46
C TYR A 210 15.19 20.97 -19.84
N LYS A 211 14.74 22.24 -19.75
CA LYS A 211 13.46 22.60 -19.13
C LYS A 211 12.24 21.81 -19.66
N ASN A 212 12.18 21.53 -20.96
CA ASN A 212 11.08 20.77 -21.56
C ASN A 212 11.08 19.31 -21.07
N MET A 213 12.26 18.70 -20.95
CA MET A 213 12.39 17.35 -20.41
C MET A 213 12.09 17.32 -18.91
N PHE A 214 12.52 18.34 -18.16
CA PHE A 214 12.19 18.49 -16.74
C PHE A 214 10.66 18.53 -16.52
N GLN A 215 9.95 19.32 -17.33
CA GLN A 215 8.49 19.41 -17.26
C GLN A 215 7.80 18.09 -17.62
N VAL A 216 8.22 17.43 -18.70
CA VAL A 216 7.64 16.14 -19.12
C VAL A 216 7.87 15.07 -18.06
N THR A 217 9.10 14.93 -17.54
CA THR A 217 9.40 13.95 -16.49
C THR A 217 8.64 14.27 -15.21
N GLY A 218 8.52 15.55 -14.84
CA GLY A 218 7.71 15.98 -13.69
C GLY A 218 6.24 15.56 -13.84
N ALA A 219 5.66 15.73 -15.02
CA ALA A 219 4.29 15.28 -15.30
C ALA A 219 4.12 13.76 -15.18
N ILE A 220 5.07 12.99 -15.71
CA ILE A 220 5.09 11.52 -15.59
C ILE A 220 5.17 11.11 -14.12
N CYS A 221 6.10 11.68 -13.35
CA CYS A 221 6.28 11.35 -11.93
C CYS A 221 5.01 11.64 -11.13
N ASN A 222 4.42 12.83 -11.31
CA ASN A 222 3.18 13.21 -10.62
C ASN A 222 1.98 12.33 -11.02
N THR A 223 1.95 11.84 -12.26
CA THR A 223 0.94 10.89 -12.73
C THR A 223 1.11 9.53 -12.04
N CYS A 224 2.33 9.01 -11.98
CA CYS A 224 2.64 7.77 -11.27
C CYS A 224 2.27 7.85 -9.78
N GLU A 225 2.59 8.96 -9.10
CA GLU A 225 2.20 9.19 -7.71
C GLU A 225 0.68 9.29 -7.52
N SER A 226 -0.03 9.83 -8.51
CA SER A 226 -1.49 9.88 -8.51
C SER A 226 -2.09 8.48 -8.65
N ILE A 227 -1.52 7.62 -9.51
CA ILE A 227 -1.90 6.21 -9.65
C ILE A 227 -1.69 5.45 -8.33
N ASN A 228 -0.57 5.68 -7.63
CA ASN A 228 -0.31 5.07 -6.33
C ASN A 228 -1.46 5.33 -5.33
N SER A 229 -2.13 6.47 -5.45
CA SER A 229 -3.21 6.83 -4.54
C SER A 229 -4.56 6.24 -4.95
N SER A 230 -4.83 6.19 -6.25
CA SER A 230 -6.10 5.71 -6.79
C SER A 230 -6.20 4.18 -6.83
N VAL A 231 -5.09 3.45 -6.99
CA VAL A 231 -5.12 1.97 -7.12
C VAL A 231 -5.36 1.27 -5.78
N ASN A 232 -5.01 1.92 -4.66
CA ASN A 232 -5.14 1.34 -3.31
C ASN A 232 -6.57 0.87 -3.02
N ILE A 233 -7.59 1.63 -3.41
CA ILE A 233 -9.01 1.26 -3.23
C ILE A 233 -9.34 -0.09 -3.86
N PHE A 234 -8.86 -0.33 -5.09
CA PHE A 234 -9.10 -1.56 -5.84
C PHE A 234 -8.33 -2.74 -5.26
N VAL A 235 -7.11 -2.50 -4.77
CA VAL A 235 -6.30 -3.51 -4.08
C VAL A 235 -6.98 -3.95 -2.79
N TYR A 236 -7.41 -2.99 -1.96
CA TYR A 236 -8.17 -3.27 -0.74
C TYR A 236 -9.47 -4.00 -1.07
N TYR A 237 -10.21 -3.59 -2.09
CA TYR A 237 -11.43 -4.26 -2.49
C TYR A 237 -11.19 -5.69 -2.98
N ASN A 238 -10.17 -5.96 -3.78
CA ASN A 238 -9.92 -7.32 -4.27
C ASN A 238 -9.38 -8.24 -3.17
N MET A 239 -8.46 -7.74 -2.33
CA MET A 239 -7.68 -8.58 -1.43
C MET A 239 -8.18 -8.59 0.03
N SER A 240 -8.91 -7.56 0.50
CA SER A 240 -9.40 -7.49 1.88
C SER A 240 -10.86 -7.92 1.98
N SER A 241 -11.09 -9.11 2.53
CA SER A 241 -12.46 -9.62 2.77
C SER A 241 -13.25 -8.76 3.75
N ARG A 242 -12.57 -8.13 4.73
CA ARG A 242 -13.19 -7.19 5.68
C ARG A 242 -13.63 -5.90 4.97
N TYR A 243 -12.77 -5.37 4.11
CA TYR A 243 -13.09 -4.18 3.32
C TYR A 243 -14.31 -4.42 2.44
N ARG A 244 -14.36 -5.57 1.74
CA ARG A 244 -15.52 -5.97 0.93
C ARG A 244 -16.80 -6.14 1.75
N ALA A 245 -16.70 -6.69 2.96
CA ALA A 245 -17.85 -6.87 3.84
C ALA A 245 -18.45 -5.52 4.27
N GLU A 246 -17.61 -4.58 4.69
CA GLU A 246 -18.04 -3.22 5.03
C GLU A 246 -18.55 -2.44 3.81
N PHE A 247 -17.88 -2.55 2.67
CA PHE A 247 -18.33 -1.94 1.42
C PHE A 247 -19.72 -2.45 1.02
N ARG A 248 -19.97 -3.76 1.11
CA ARG A 248 -21.30 -4.34 0.89
C ARG A 248 -22.30 -3.96 1.99
N ARG A 249 -21.86 -3.73 3.22
CA ARG A 249 -22.75 -3.25 4.30
C ARG A 249 -23.24 -1.84 4.01
N LEU A 250 -22.33 -0.96 3.60
CA LEU A 250 -22.63 0.44 3.27
C LEU A 250 -23.48 0.54 2.00
N PHE A 251 -23.10 -0.13 0.91
CA PHE A 251 -23.76 0.03 -0.40
C PHE A 251 -24.77 -1.08 -0.77
N GLY A 252 -24.80 -2.18 -0.03
CA GLY A 252 -25.63 -3.36 -0.35
C GLY A 252 -26.91 -3.50 0.49
N LYS A 253 -27.09 -2.72 1.57
CA LYS A 253 -28.31 -2.72 2.39
C LYS A 253 -29.22 -1.50 2.22
N GLU A 254 -28.76 -0.45 1.54
CA GLU A 254 -29.53 0.78 1.38
C GLU A 254 -30.70 0.65 0.39
N ARG A 255 -30.71 -0.40 -0.45
CA ARG A 255 -31.87 -0.76 -1.30
C ARG A 255 -33.02 -1.47 -0.57
N TYR A 256 -32.85 -1.91 0.68
CA TYR A 256 -33.93 -2.53 1.44
C TYR A 256 -34.69 -1.51 2.31
N LEU A 257 -34.03 -0.44 2.77
CA LEU A 257 -34.66 0.57 3.63
C LEU A 257 -35.30 1.72 2.84
N SER A 258 -34.79 2.04 1.64
CA SER A 258 -35.42 3.04 0.75
C SER A 258 -36.67 2.53 -0.01
N GLY A 259 -37.04 1.26 0.17
CA GLY A 259 -38.28 0.66 -0.36
C GLY A 259 -39.30 0.26 0.70
N ILE A 260 -39.02 0.51 1.99
CA ILE A 260 -39.92 0.15 3.12
C ILE A 260 -40.59 1.39 3.74
N ASP A 261 -40.08 2.61 3.48
CA ASP A 261 -40.73 3.85 3.92
C ASP A 261 -41.74 4.41 2.90
N GLY A 262 -42.54 3.52 2.30
CA GLY A 262 -43.81 3.89 1.67
C GLY A 262 -44.92 3.78 2.73
N PRO A 263 -45.81 4.78 2.89
CA PRO A 263 -46.70 4.84 4.04
C PRO A 263 -47.71 3.69 4.03
N ALA A 264 -47.54 2.75 4.96
CA ALA A 264 -48.58 1.82 5.38
C ALA A 264 -49.49 2.54 6.39
N SER A 265 -50.60 3.06 5.88
CA SER A 265 -51.76 3.56 6.63
C SER A 265 -52.96 3.24 5.75
N VAL A 266 -54.04 2.55 6.12
CA VAL A 266 -54.65 2.15 7.39
C VAL A 266 -55.57 0.96 7.03
N VAL A 267 -55.56 -0.13 7.80
CA VAL A 267 -56.71 -1.04 7.87
C VAL A 267 -57.18 -0.97 9.32
N THR A 268 -58.32 -0.32 9.52
CA THR A 268 -59.11 -0.37 10.75
C THR A 268 -60.51 -0.81 10.35
N ASP A 269 -60.91 -1.94 10.93
CA ASP A 269 -62.26 -2.54 11.10
C ASP A 269 -63.32 -2.35 10.00
#